data_AF-A0A2K9EUM9-F1
#
_entry.id   AF-A0A2K9EUM9-F1
#
_cell.length_a   1.000
_cell.length_b   1.000
_cell.length_c   1.000
_cell.angle_alpha   90.00
_cell.angle_beta   90.00
_cell.angle_gamma   90.00
#
_symmetry.space_group_name_H-M   'P 1'
#
loop_
_entity.id
_entity.type
_entity.pdbx_description
1 polymer ?
#
loop_
_entity_poly.entity_id
_entity_poly.type
_entity_poly.pdbx_seq_one_letter_code
_entity_poly.pdbx_strand_id
1 'polypeptide(L)'
;MQWSTLLATAVGTVLGVVATLVADHARWRRERSERDRDALRTAFMEYLTALSAARDAFSQAAPSPQQVGKGHVAMGEHGVYAAQQQLELVAERTLVDKAHHATLSVLDFYDVVVAGHDSDSRDYLRAWRSARQSRTALIEEMRKALQRT
;
A
#
# COMPACT_ATOMS: atom_id res chain seq x y z
N MET A 1 -6.92 0.96 -65.82
CA MET A 1 -5.72 1.56 -65.17
C MET A 1 -6.05 2.56 -64.04
N GLN A 2 -7.26 3.13 -63.92
CA GLN A 2 -7.59 4.13 -62.87
C GLN A 2 -8.20 3.54 -61.58
N TRP A 3 -8.88 2.40 -61.68
CA TRP A 3 -9.56 1.76 -60.54
C TRP A 3 -8.61 1.14 -59.51
N SER A 4 -7.48 0.61 -59.95
CA SER A 4 -6.45 0.01 -59.09
C SER A 4 -5.80 1.03 -58.15
N THR A 5 -5.61 2.27 -58.62
CA THR A 5 -4.99 3.35 -57.83
C THR A 5 -5.94 3.86 -56.75
N LEU A 6 -7.23 4.00 -57.06
CA LEU A 6 -8.24 4.38 -56.07
C LEU A 6 -8.42 3.31 -54.98
N LEU A 7 -8.38 2.03 -55.36
CA LEU A 7 -8.38 0.91 -54.41
C LEU A 7 -7.14 0.90 -53.52
N ALA A 8 -5.95 1.15 -54.08
CA ALA A 8 -4.71 1.17 -53.31
C ALA A 8 -4.69 2.31 -52.27
N THR A 9 -5.17 3.51 -52.64
CA THR A 9 -5.26 4.64 -51.70
C THR A 9 -6.32 4.39 -50.64
N ALA A 10 -7.50 3.88 -50.99
CA ALA A 10 -8.54 3.56 -50.03
C ALA A 10 -8.06 2.52 -49.00
N VAL A 11 -7.38 1.47 -49.46
CA VAL A 11 -6.81 0.43 -48.58
C VAL A 11 -5.71 0.99 -47.69
N GLY A 12 -4.80 1.82 -48.22
CA GLY A 12 -3.75 2.48 -47.44
C GLY A 12 -4.29 3.41 -46.36
N THR A 13 -5.38 4.14 -46.66
CA THR A 13 -6.02 5.04 -45.69
C THR A 13 -6.71 4.26 -44.57
N VAL A 14 -7.42 3.18 -44.90
CA VAL A 14 -8.06 2.31 -43.90
C VAL A 14 -7.02 1.64 -43.00
N LEU A 15 -5.93 1.12 -43.57
CA LEU A 15 -4.82 0.55 -42.81
C LEU A 15 -4.17 1.58 -41.87
N GLY A 16 -3.98 2.82 -42.34
CA GLY A 16 -3.45 3.91 -41.52
C GLY A 16 -4.34 4.27 -40.33
N VAL A 17 -5.66 4.32 -40.53
CA VAL A 17 -6.63 4.59 -39.45
C VAL A 17 -6.68 3.44 -38.44
N VAL A 18 -6.69 2.19 -38.90
CA VAL A 18 -6.66 1.01 -38.00
C VAL A 18 -5.37 0.97 -37.19
N ALA A 19 -4.20 1.22 -37.82
CA ALA A 19 -2.92 1.27 -37.11
C ALA A 19 -2.89 2.38 -36.05
N THR A 20 -3.48 3.55 -36.35
CA THR A 20 -3.58 4.68 -35.41
C THR A 20 -4.48 4.34 -34.23
N LEU A 21 -5.65 3.72 -34.47
CA LEU A 21 -6.57 3.31 -33.39
C LEU A 21 -5.97 2.24 -32.48
N VAL A 22 -5.22 1.28 -33.04
CA VAL A 22 -4.52 0.27 -32.25
C VAL A 22 -3.40 0.89 -31.41
N ALA A 23 -2.63 1.81 -32.00
CA ALA A 23 -1.59 2.53 -31.28
C ALA A 23 -2.17 3.40 -30.15
N ASP A 24 -3.29 4.08 -30.40
CA ASP A 24 -3.98 4.92 -29.43
C ASP A 24 -4.61 4.08 -28.31
N HIS A 25 -5.20 2.93 -28.65
CA HIS A 25 -5.72 1.98 -27.66
C HIS A 25 -4.62 1.38 -26.78
N ALA A 26 -3.48 1.01 -27.38
CA ALA A 26 -2.32 0.51 -26.64
C ALA A 26 -1.73 1.59 -25.71
N ARG A 27 -1.66 2.84 -26.19
CA ARG A 27 -1.23 4.00 -25.40
C ARG A 27 -2.18 4.25 -24.23
N TRP A 28 -3.48 4.27 -24.47
CA TRP A 28 -4.49 4.49 -23.43
C TRP A 28 -4.49 3.39 -22.38
N ARG A 29 -4.30 2.12 -22.80
CA ARG A 29 -4.16 0.99 -21.88
C ARG A 29 -2.89 1.11 -21.03
N ARG A 30 -1.78 1.56 -21.62
CA ARG A 30 -0.52 1.80 -20.90
C ARG A 30 -0.65 2.93 -19.90
N GLU A 31 -1.21 4.07 -20.31
CA GLU A 31 -1.44 5.22 -19.43
C GLU A 31 -2.40 4.91 -18.28
N ARG A 32 -3.37 4.01 -18.48
CA ARG A 32 -4.24 3.53 -17.39
C ARG A 32 -3.45 2.62 -16.43
N SER A 33 -2.67 1.68 -16.95
CA SER A 33 -1.83 0.80 -16.14
C SER A 33 -0.80 1.56 -15.30
N GLU A 34 -0.19 2.61 -15.86
CA GLU A 34 0.76 3.47 -15.14
C GLU A 34 0.05 4.25 -14.02
N ARG A 35 -1.15 4.79 -14.27
CA ARG A 35 -1.97 5.47 -13.25
C ARG A 35 -2.41 4.54 -12.12
N ASP A 36 -2.84 3.33 -12.44
CA ASP A 36 -3.26 2.34 -11.43
C ASP A 36 -2.06 1.95 -10.53
N ARG A 37 -0.88 1.81 -11.13
CA ARG A 37 0.37 1.54 -10.41
C ARG A 37 0.78 2.70 -9.49
N ASP A 38 0.64 3.93 -9.95
CA ASP A 38 0.94 5.12 -9.14
C ASP A 38 -0.06 5.31 -8.00
N ALA A 39 -1.34 5.01 -8.22
CA ALA A 39 -2.36 5.00 -7.17
C ALA A 39 -2.04 3.94 -6.10
N LEU A 40 -1.69 2.72 -6.52
CA LEU A 40 -1.30 1.65 -5.60
C LEU A 40 -0.05 2.02 -4.79
N ARG A 41 0.96 2.59 -5.45
CA ARG A 41 2.19 3.05 -4.78
C ARG A 41 1.90 4.15 -3.77
N THR A 42 1.02 5.09 -4.12
CA THR A 42 0.59 6.17 -3.22
C THR A 42 -0.09 5.61 -1.98
N ALA A 43 -1.05 4.70 -2.15
CA ALA A 43 -1.72 4.04 -1.02
C ALA A 43 -0.73 3.28 -0.10
N PHE A 44 0.28 2.61 -0.68
CA PHE A 44 1.32 1.94 0.11
C PHE A 44 2.13 2.92 0.95
N MET A 45 2.53 4.05 0.36
CA MET A 45 3.30 5.08 1.05
C MET A 45 2.49 5.76 2.15
N GLU A 46 1.24 6.10 1.88
CA GLU A 46 0.32 6.71 2.86
C GLU A 46 0.15 5.79 4.08
N TYR A 47 -0.13 4.50 3.85
CA TYR A 47 -0.28 3.53 4.94
C TYR A 47 1.00 3.34 5.76
N LEU A 48 2.15 3.14 5.10
CA LEU A 48 3.42 2.95 5.81
C LEU A 48 3.84 4.19 6.60
N THR A 49 3.50 5.39 6.10
CA THR A 49 3.78 6.65 6.77
C THR A 49 2.92 6.80 8.02
N ALA A 50 1.61 6.61 7.91
CA ALA A 50 0.69 6.64 9.04
C ALA A 50 1.08 5.62 10.12
N LEU A 51 1.36 4.37 9.72
CA LEU A 51 1.74 3.31 10.66
C LEU A 51 3.08 3.60 11.36
N SER A 52 4.05 4.15 10.63
CA SER A 52 5.35 4.51 11.21
C SER A 52 5.22 5.69 12.17
N ALA A 53 4.42 6.70 11.82
CA ALA A 53 4.13 7.84 12.69
C ALA A 53 3.49 7.40 14.01
N ALA A 54 2.49 6.50 13.94
CA ALA A 54 1.85 5.95 15.13
C ALA A 54 2.84 5.17 16.01
N ARG A 55 3.63 4.25 15.43
CA ARG A 55 4.64 3.49 16.17
C ARG A 55 5.66 4.40 16.84
N ASP A 56 6.15 5.41 16.12
CA ASP A 56 7.17 6.32 16.62
C ASP A 56 6.63 7.19 17.76
N ALA A 57 5.36 7.63 17.68
CA ALA A 57 4.66 8.28 18.79
C ALA A 57 4.52 7.35 20.00
N PHE A 58 4.19 6.07 19.76
CA PHE A 58 4.02 5.08 20.82
C PHE A 58 5.34 4.76 21.53
N SER A 59 6.44 4.68 20.80
CA SER A 59 7.76 4.46 21.39
C SER A 59 8.21 5.57 22.34
N GLN A 60 7.61 6.76 22.23
CA GLN A 60 7.89 7.93 23.06
C GLN A 60 6.82 8.13 24.16
N ALA A 61 5.78 7.29 24.21
CA ALA A 61 4.72 7.41 25.18
C ALA A 61 5.25 7.11 26.60
N ALA A 62 4.84 7.92 27.57
CA ALA A 62 5.13 7.65 28.96
C ALA A 62 4.33 6.42 29.44
N PRO A 63 4.89 5.61 30.37
CA PRO A 63 4.15 4.54 31.02
C PRO A 63 2.84 5.05 31.64
N SER A 64 1.72 4.45 31.25
CA SER A 64 0.39 4.71 31.78
C SER A 64 -0.46 3.44 31.66
N PRO A 65 -0.50 2.58 32.70
CA PRO A 65 -1.25 1.33 32.65
C PRO A 65 -2.75 1.50 32.37
N GLN A 66 -3.31 2.69 32.65
CA GLN A 66 -4.70 3.03 32.34
C GLN A 66 -4.98 3.21 30.84
N GLN A 67 -3.93 3.28 30.02
CA GLN A 67 -4.00 3.40 28.57
C GLN A 67 -3.84 2.06 27.83
N VAL A 68 -3.52 0.97 28.54
CA VAL A 68 -3.50 -0.38 27.94
C VAL A 68 -4.86 -0.68 27.29
N GLY A 69 -4.84 -1.16 26.05
CA GLY A 69 -6.03 -1.45 25.24
C GLY A 69 -6.66 -0.22 24.56
N LYS A 70 -6.13 0.99 24.78
CA LYS A 70 -6.63 2.24 24.16
C LYS A 70 -5.84 2.69 22.93
N GLY A 71 -4.84 1.92 22.51
CA GLY A 71 -4.00 2.25 21.35
C GLY A 71 -4.76 2.43 20.04
N HIS A 72 -5.97 1.86 19.93
CA HIS A 72 -6.84 2.01 18.75
C HIS A 72 -7.26 3.47 18.53
N VAL A 73 -7.48 4.26 19.59
CA VAL A 73 -7.82 5.68 19.43
C VAL A 73 -6.66 6.44 18.82
N ALA A 74 -5.46 6.26 19.35
CA ALA A 74 -4.26 6.94 18.88
C ALA A 74 -3.84 6.48 17.47
N MET A 75 -4.06 5.20 17.12
CA MET A 75 -3.91 4.71 15.73
C MET A 75 -4.84 5.45 14.76
N GLY A 76 -6.08 5.72 15.18
CA GLY A 76 -7.04 6.51 14.42
C GLY A 76 -6.60 7.96 14.24
N GLU A 77 -6.09 8.60 15.29
CA GLU A 77 -5.56 9.97 15.25
C GLU A 77 -4.39 10.13 14.28
N HIS A 78 -3.55 9.10 14.15
CA HIS A 78 -2.46 9.06 13.17
C HIS A 78 -2.90 8.64 11.76
N GLY A 79 -4.21 8.47 11.52
CA GLY A 79 -4.77 8.16 10.21
C GLY A 79 -4.56 6.74 9.72
N VAL A 80 -4.13 5.81 10.59
CA VAL A 80 -3.78 4.44 10.18
C VAL A 80 -4.98 3.70 9.61
N TYR A 81 -6.17 3.85 10.21
CA TYR A 81 -7.38 3.19 9.69
C TYR A 81 -7.86 3.76 8.37
N ALA A 82 -7.76 5.08 8.17
CA ALA A 82 -8.13 5.70 6.89
C ALA A 82 -7.21 5.17 5.77
N ALA A 83 -5.90 5.13 6.03
CA ALA A 83 -4.94 4.58 5.08
C ALA A 83 -5.14 3.07 4.84
N GLN A 84 -5.54 2.31 5.87
CA GLN A 84 -5.85 0.88 5.72
C GLN A 84 -7.10 0.67 4.85
N GLN A 85 -8.15 1.48 5.03
CA GLN A 85 -9.35 1.43 4.18
C GLN A 85 -9.03 1.74 2.72
N GLN A 86 -8.17 2.73 2.46
CA GLN A 86 -7.70 3.00 1.09
C GLN A 86 -6.96 1.79 0.51
N LEU A 87 -6.12 1.13 1.32
CA LEU A 87 -5.39 -0.07 0.93
C LEU A 87 -6.34 -1.23 0.58
N GLU A 88 -7.41 -1.41 1.35
CA GLU A 88 -8.45 -2.44 1.11
C GLU A 88 -9.17 -2.27 -0.24
N LEU A 89 -9.23 -1.04 -0.77
CA LEU A 89 -9.86 -0.76 -2.06
C LEU A 89 -8.97 -1.09 -3.26
N VAL A 90 -7.64 -1.00 -3.10
CA VAL A 90 -6.69 -1.06 -4.22
C VAL A 90 -5.78 -2.28 -4.20
N ALA A 91 -5.63 -2.94 -3.06
CA ALA A 91 -4.67 -4.03 -2.88
C ALA A 91 -5.32 -5.42 -2.85
N GLU A 92 -4.51 -6.42 -3.17
CA GLU A 92 -4.91 -7.83 -3.05
C GLU A 92 -5.09 -8.23 -1.58
N ARG A 93 -6.01 -9.15 -1.32
CA ARG A 93 -6.36 -9.63 0.03
C ARG A 93 -5.16 -10.06 0.86
N THR A 94 -4.19 -10.76 0.25
CA THR A 94 -2.97 -11.22 0.93
C THR A 94 -2.15 -10.06 1.49
N LEU A 95 -2.10 -8.92 0.79
CA LEU A 95 -1.40 -7.71 1.23
C LEU A 95 -2.18 -7.02 2.34
N VAL A 96 -3.50 -6.92 2.19
CA VAL A 96 -4.40 -6.38 3.23
C VAL A 96 -4.25 -7.16 4.54
N ASP A 97 -4.19 -8.49 4.48
CA ASP A 97 -3.98 -9.33 5.66
C ASP A 97 -2.63 -9.01 6.34
N LYS A 98 -1.56 -8.79 5.57
CA LYS A 98 -0.27 -8.37 6.13
C LYS A 98 -0.31 -6.97 6.73
N ALA A 99 -1.05 -6.04 6.13
CA ALA A 99 -1.24 -4.71 6.67
C ALA A 99 -1.99 -4.79 8.00
N HIS A 100 -3.07 -5.54 8.07
CA HIS A 100 -3.81 -5.76 9.31
C HIS A 100 -2.92 -6.34 10.42
N HIS A 101 -2.11 -7.36 10.12
CA HIS A 101 -1.15 -7.91 11.07
C HIS A 101 -0.10 -6.89 11.52
N ALA A 102 0.36 -6.02 10.61
CA ALA A 102 1.28 -4.94 10.97
C ALA A 102 0.63 -3.93 11.91
N THR A 103 -0.62 -3.50 11.64
CA THR A 103 -1.39 -2.63 12.53
C THR A 103 -1.53 -3.24 13.93
N LEU A 104 -1.96 -4.50 14.02
CA LEU A 104 -2.12 -5.21 15.30
C LEU A 104 -0.80 -5.31 16.07
N SER A 105 0.31 -5.65 15.39
CA SER A 105 1.61 -5.76 16.06
C SER A 105 2.12 -4.44 16.64
N VAL A 106 1.72 -3.29 16.06
CA VAL A 106 2.05 -1.97 16.63
C VAL A 106 1.12 -1.62 17.80
N LEU A 107 -0.14 -2.08 17.78
CA LEU A 107 -1.03 -1.98 18.94
C LEU A 107 -0.51 -2.82 20.13
N ASP A 108 -0.09 -4.06 19.88
CA ASP A 108 0.53 -4.89 20.91
C ASP A 108 1.80 -4.23 21.48
N PHE A 109 2.59 -3.57 20.62
CA PHE A 109 3.75 -2.80 21.06
C PHE A 109 3.36 -1.59 21.93
N TYR A 110 2.32 -0.85 21.56
CA TYR A 110 1.79 0.24 22.38
C TYR A 110 1.41 -0.23 23.78
N ASP A 111 0.64 -1.32 23.87
CA ASP A 111 0.18 -1.87 25.14
C ASP A 111 1.35 -2.23 26.07
N VAL A 112 2.43 -2.79 25.52
CA VAL A 112 3.64 -3.09 26.28
C VAL A 112 4.37 -1.82 26.74
N VAL A 113 4.44 -0.79 25.90
CA VAL A 113 5.07 0.49 26.27
C VAL A 113 4.30 1.17 27.39
N VAL A 114 2.97 1.32 27.25
CA VAL A 114 2.16 2.01 28.25
C VAL A 114 1.96 1.19 29.52
N ALA A 115 2.07 -0.13 29.47
CA ALA A 115 2.17 -0.96 30.67
C ALA A 115 3.45 -0.70 31.49
N GLY A 116 4.43 0.02 30.94
CA GLY A 116 5.65 0.44 31.64
C GLY A 116 6.73 -0.64 31.69
N HIS A 117 6.70 -1.58 30.75
CA HIS A 117 7.78 -2.55 30.60
C HIS A 117 9.08 -1.84 30.19
N ASP A 118 10.19 -2.19 30.84
CA ASP A 118 11.52 -1.69 30.47
C ASP A 118 11.87 -2.10 29.03
N SER A 119 12.64 -1.26 28.34
CA SER A 119 13.23 -1.55 27.02
C SER A 119 14.01 -2.86 26.94
N ASP A 120 14.62 -3.30 28.04
CA ASP A 120 15.36 -4.57 28.11
C ASP A 120 14.48 -5.76 28.52
N SER A 121 13.21 -5.51 28.84
CA SER A 121 12.28 -6.58 29.19
C SER A 121 12.02 -7.50 28.01
N ARG A 122 11.84 -8.80 28.30
CA ARG A 122 11.53 -9.79 27.26
C ARG A 122 10.24 -9.47 26.50
N ASP A 123 9.26 -8.88 27.17
CA ASP A 123 7.98 -8.54 26.57
C ASP A 123 8.10 -7.34 25.62
N TYR A 124 8.84 -6.29 26.01
CA TYR A 124 9.17 -5.18 25.12
C TYR A 124 9.93 -5.65 23.88
N LEU A 125 11.02 -6.41 24.07
CA LEU A 125 11.83 -6.91 22.96
C LEU A 125 11.04 -7.84 22.03
N ARG A 126 10.11 -8.64 22.57
CA ARG A 126 9.22 -9.51 21.78
C ARG A 126 8.25 -8.68 20.95
N ALA A 127 7.56 -7.72 21.56
CA ALA A 127 6.60 -6.86 20.87
C ALA A 127 7.28 -6.00 19.79
N TRP A 128 8.43 -5.40 20.12
CA TRP A 128 9.25 -4.64 19.16
C TRP A 128 9.69 -5.51 17.97
N ARG A 129 10.16 -6.73 18.23
CA ARG A 129 10.54 -7.67 17.16
C ARG A 129 9.35 -8.08 16.31
N SER A 130 8.20 -8.34 16.92
CA SER A 130 6.96 -8.68 16.21
C SER A 130 6.55 -7.55 15.27
N ALA A 131 6.50 -6.31 15.76
CA ALA A 131 6.20 -5.11 14.97
C ALA A 131 7.18 -4.88 13.82
N ARG A 132 8.47 -5.21 14.02
CA ARG A 132 9.46 -5.12 12.96
C ARG A 132 9.28 -6.22 11.91
N GLN A 133 9.03 -7.45 12.33
CA GLN A 133 8.83 -8.59 11.42
C GLN A 133 7.58 -8.44 10.56
N SER A 134 6.46 -8.02 11.16
CA SER A 134 5.20 -7.77 10.44
C SER A 134 5.38 -6.68 9.38
N ARG A 135 6.05 -5.57 9.73
CA ARG A 135 6.38 -4.49 8.78
C ARG A 135 7.28 -4.97 7.64
N THR A 136 8.30 -5.78 7.93
CA THR A 136 9.17 -6.34 6.89
C THR A 136 8.39 -7.26 5.95
N ALA A 137 7.52 -8.12 6.49
CA ALA A 137 6.67 -9.00 5.69
C ALA A 137 5.70 -8.21 4.80
N LEU A 138 5.12 -7.13 5.33
CA LEU A 138 4.25 -6.24 4.56
C LEU A 138 5.00 -5.57 3.39
N ILE A 139 6.18 -5.00 3.65
CA ILE A 139 6.99 -4.34 2.62
C ILE A 139 7.38 -5.33 1.51
N GLU A 140 7.66 -6.57 1.88
CA GLU A 140 7.97 -7.62 0.91
C GLU A 140 6.77 -7.94 0.02
N GLU A 141 5.56 -8.05 0.58
CA GLU A 141 4.35 -8.22 -0.23
C GLU A 141 4.02 -6.99 -1.09
N MET A 142 4.22 -5.77 -0.58
CA MET A 142 4.09 -4.53 -1.37
C MET A 142 5.06 -4.52 -2.56
N ARG A 143 6.31 -4.97 -2.36
CA ARG A 143 7.30 -5.09 -3.44
C ARG A 143 6.86 -6.08 -4.50
N LYS A 144 6.37 -7.26 -4.10
CA LYS A 144 5.84 -8.27 -5.04
C LYS A 144 4.63 -7.75 -5.81
N ALA A 145 3.72 -7.03 -5.15
CA ALA A 145 2.54 -6.44 -5.79
C ALA A 145 2.94 -5.46 -6.90
N LEU A 146 3.93 -4.61 -6.65
CA LEU A 146 4.47 -3.68 -7.65
C LEU A 146 5.26 -4.37 -8.78
N GLN A 147 5.74 -5.59 -8.60
CA GLN A 147 6.45 -6.35 -9.64
C GLN A 147 5.52 -7.16 -10.55
N ARG A 148 4.31 -7.48 -10.07
CA ARG A 148 3.31 -8.29 -10.79
C ARG A 148 2.44 -7.49 -11.77
N THR A 149 2.44 -6.17 -11.66
CA THR A 149 1.71 -5.22 -12.52
C THR A 149 2.62 -4.65 -13.59
#